data_AF-A0AA50HBY5-F1
#
_entry.id   AF-A0AA50HBY5-F1
#
_cell.length_a   1.000
_cell.length_b   1.000
_cell.length_c   1.000
_cell.angle_alpha   90.00
_cell.angle_beta   90.00
_cell.angle_gamma   90.00
#
_symmetry.space_group_name_H-M   'P 1'
#
loop_
_entity.id
_entity.type
_entity.pdbx_description
1 polymer ?
#
loop_
_entity_poly.entity_id
_entity_poly.type
_entity_poly.pdbx_seq_one_letter_code
_entity_poly.pdbx_strand_id
1 'polypeptide(L)'
;MKRLILALLITAAPIAVYADYSEHIASQEGGNSYSIFNTNGGSAVGKYQITAGTWANLGYFQYNGSGSKGDWSNYSVTDKGRAAGVNSLNDLRFSAAGASLQDRANLELASQNWASMSSSTRGLVGQTINGVTVTQEGLLSASHFLGAGALNDWVASGFDPSALPASYLTANGFSSYAELQNYIMKRMASANGQTYAGLDGSDTGGASGEGMYDATSNFPGLGTKRPVLIREVPPFQGERQTL
;
A
#
# COMPACT_ATOMS: atom_id res chain seq x y z
N MET A 1 -57.70 -32.70 -0.87
CA MET A 1 -56.38 -32.29 -1.42
C MET A 1 -55.81 -31.21 -0.50
N LYS A 2 -54.83 -31.53 0.35
CA LYS A 2 -54.18 -30.57 1.25
C LYS A 2 -53.06 -29.87 0.48
N ARG A 3 -53.17 -28.56 0.25
CA ARG A 3 -52.09 -27.74 -0.32
C ARG A 3 -51.17 -27.31 0.84
N LEU A 4 -49.98 -27.88 0.87
CA LEU A 4 -48.87 -27.42 1.72
C LEU A 4 -48.38 -26.09 1.13
N ILE A 5 -48.52 -24.99 1.87
CA ILE A 5 -47.85 -23.73 1.55
C ILE A 5 -46.50 -23.79 2.24
N LEU A 6 -45.44 -24.01 1.45
CA LEU A 6 -44.06 -23.92 1.93
C LEU A 6 -43.68 -22.44 1.98
N ALA A 7 -43.68 -21.85 3.17
CA ALA A 7 -43.17 -20.50 3.38
C ALA A 7 -41.64 -20.54 3.27
N LEU A 8 -41.12 -20.03 2.15
CA LEU A 8 -39.70 -19.81 1.95
C LEU A 8 -39.29 -18.59 2.81
N LEU A 9 -38.75 -18.84 4.01
CA LEU A 9 -38.04 -17.81 4.76
C LEU A 9 -36.77 -17.46 3.98
N ILE A 10 -36.81 -16.35 3.23
CA ILE A 10 -35.60 -15.70 2.71
C ILE A 10 -34.99 -14.96 3.89
N THR A 11 -34.03 -15.59 4.56
CA THR A 11 -33.15 -14.87 5.49
C THR A 11 -32.31 -13.91 4.66
N ALA A 12 -32.69 -12.63 4.65
CA ALA A 12 -31.78 -11.57 4.21
C ALA A 12 -30.60 -11.56 5.19
N ALA A 13 -29.50 -12.21 4.81
CA ALA A 13 -28.23 -11.98 5.47
C ALA A 13 -27.92 -10.48 5.36
N PRO A 14 -27.49 -9.82 6.44
CA PRO A 14 -27.06 -8.44 6.33
C PRO A 14 -25.92 -8.40 5.31
N ILE A 15 -26.09 -7.58 4.26
CA ILE A 15 -25.00 -7.24 3.35
C ILE A 15 -24.00 -6.47 4.21
N ALA A 16 -23.08 -7.19 4.84
CA ALA A 16 -21.88 -6.60 5.40
C ALA A 16 -21.19 -5.93 4.22
N VAL A 17 -21.18 -4.60 4.22
CA VAL A 17 -20.46 -3.81 3.23
C VAL A 17 -18.98 -4.18 3.42
N TYR A 18 -18.46 -5.03 2.53
CA TYR A 18 -17.02 -5.28 2.46
C TYR A 18 -16.37 -3.98 2.00
N ALA A 19 -15.50 -3.42 2.82
CA ALA A 19 -14.71 -2.27 2.42
C ALA A 19 -13.52 -2.75 1.56
N ASP A 20 -13.19 -1.96 0.53
CA ASP A 20 -12.15 -2.31 -0.44
C ASP A 20 -10.75 -2.09 0.17
N TYR A 21 -9.82 -3.02 -0.11
CA TYR A 21 -8.42 -2.90 0.31
C TYR A 21 -7.82 -1.52 0.00
N SER A 22 -8.12 -0.94 -1.16
CA SER A 22 -7.58 0.34 -1.57
C SER A 22 -8.13 1.50 -0.74
N GLU A 23 -9.41 1.45 -0.36
CA GLU A 23 -10.00 2.44 0.54
C GLU A 23 -9.36 2.36 1.93
N HIS A 24 -9.13 1.13 2.40
CA HIS A 24 -8.42 0.88 3.66
C HIS A 24 -7.00 1.47 3.63
N ILE A 25 -6.18 1.17 2.61
CA ILE A 25 -4.83 1.75 2.50
C ILE A 25 -4.89 3.27 2.40
N ALA A 26 -5.79 3.82 1.57
CA ALA A 26 -5.95 5.26 1.44
C ALA A 26 -6.25 5.92 2.81
N SER A 27 -7.11 5.31 3.63
CA SER A 27 -7.43 5.82 4.98
C SER A 27 -6.22 5.85 5.93
N GLN A 28 -5.25 4.94 5.75
CA GLN A 28 -4.05 4.82 6.58
C GLN A 28 -2.87 5.65 6.08
N GLU A 29 -2.95 6.19 4.86
CA GLU A 29 -1.87 6.88 4.19
C GLU A 29 -2.23 8.35 3.91
N GLY A 30 -2.78 8.62 2.72
CA GLY A 30 -3.01 9.96 2.22
C GLY A 30 -4.42 10.50 2.34
N GLY A 31 -5.35 9.65 2.79
CA GLY A 31 -6.77 9.82 2.53
C GLY A 31 -7.07 9.79 1.03
N ASN A 32 -8.25 10.28 0.64
CA ASN A 32 -8.72 10.27 -0.76
C ASN A 32 -8.05 11.33 -1.66
N SER A 33 -6.80 11.72 -1.40
CA SER A 33 -6.12 12.79 -2.14
C SER A 33 -4.95 12.27 -2.97
N TYR A 34 -5.10 12.32 -4.29
CA TYR A 34 -4.05 11.93 -5.24
C TYR A 34 -2.89 12.94 -5.34
N SER A 35 -3.10 14.18 -4.87
CA SER A 35 -2.14 15.28 -5.02
C SER A 35 -1.19 15.46 -3.85
N ILE A 36 -1.44 14.84 -2.70
CA ILE A 36 -0.64 15.13 -1.49
C ILE A 36 0.79 14.65 -1.65
N PHE A 37 1.70 15.35 -1.00
CA PHE A 37 3.12 15.05 -1.11
C PHE A 37 3.80 15.24 0.24
N ASN A 38 4.59 14.25 0.64
CA ASN A 38 5.34 14.29 1.88
C ASN A 38 6.76 14.83 1.62
N THR A 39 7.02 16.07 2.01
CA THR A 39 8.29 16.78 1.74
C THR A 39 9.33 16.69 2.85
N ASN A 40 8.98 16.22 4.06
CA ASN A 40 9.93 16.22 5.20
C ASN A 40 10.82 14.97 5.20
N GLY A 41 11.73 14.91 4.23
CA GLY A 41 12.67 13.79 4.07
C GLY A 41 12.05 12.50 3.50
N GLY A 42 10.80 12.56 3.03
CA GLY A 42 10.13 11.49 2.29
C GLY A 42 10.01 11.79 0.80
N SER A 43 9.69 10.76 0.02
CA SER A 43 9.33 10.89 -1.41
C SER A 43 7.93 10.33 -1.70
N ALA A 44 7.14 10.12 -0.64
CA ALA A 44 5.81 9.54 -0.70
C ALA A 44 4.81 10.50 -1.35
N VAL A 45 4.06 9.98 -2.33
CA VAL A 45 3.12 10.79 -3.11
C VAL A 45 1.73 10.15 -3.17
N GLY A 46 0.72 11.02 -3.11
CA GLY A 46 -0.65 10.75 -3.45
C GLY A 46 -1.41 9.85 -2.47
N LYS A 47 -2.52 9.29 -2.94
CA LYS A 47 -3.56 8.65 -2.12
C LYS A 47 -3.01 7.52 -1.24
N TYR A 48 -2.06 6.77 -1.79
CA TYR A 48 -1.45 5.59 -1.16
C TYR A 48 -0.04 5.84 -0.61
N GLN A 49 0.45 7.10 -0.70
CA GLN A 49 1.77 7.51 -0.22
C GLN A 49 2.93 6.62 -0.72
N ILE A 50 2.88 6.17 -1.98
CA ILE A 50 3.94 5.34 -2.58
C ILE A 50 5.21 6.20 -2.78
N THR A 51 6.39 5.68 -2.41
CA THR A 51 7.68 6.42 -2.52
C THR A 51 8.23 6.43 -3.92
N ALA A 52 9.11 7.38 -4.24
CA ALA A 52 9.85 7.41 -5.52
C ALA A 52 10.61 6.11 -5.80
N GLY A 53 11.24 5.51 -4.78
CA GLY A 53 11.91 4.21 -4.90
C GLY A 53 10.93 3.10 -5.27
N THR A 54 9.78 3.04 -4.61
CA THR A 54 8.73 2.05 -4.92
C THR A 54 8.14 2.27 -6.32
N TRP A 55 7.87 3.52 -6.72
CA TRP A 55 7.47 3.86 -8.08
C TRP A 55 8.47 3.42 -9.14
N ALA A 56 9.76 3.48 -8.81
CA ALA A 56 10.82 2.97 -9.67
C ALA A 56 10.89 1.44 -9.70
N ASN A 57 10.69 0.77 -8.56
CA ASN A 57 10.61 -0.70 -8.51
C ASN A 57 9.40 -1.24 -9.27
N LEU A 58 8.27 -0.51 -9.28
CA LEU A 58 7.11 -0.81 -10.13
C LEU A 58 7.38 -0.48 -11.61
N GLY A 59 8.52 0.12 -11.94
CA GLY A 59 8.96 0.39 -13.31
C GLY A 59 8.32 1.60 -13.98
N TYR A 60 7.53 2.42 -13.27
CA TYR A 60 6.91 3.63 -13.84
C TYR A 60 7.85 4.84 -13.87
N PHE A 61 8.84 4.85 -12.98
CA PHE A 61 9.89 5.86 -12.92
C PHE A 61 11.26 5.20 -12.90
N GLN A 62 12.31 5.94 -13.22
CA GLN A 62 13.68 5.47 -13.19
C GLN A 62 14.52 6.44 -12.40
N TYR A 63 15.29 5.92 -11.45
CA TYR A 63 16.29 6.70 -10.73
C TYR A 63 17.51 6.94 -11.64
N ASN A 64 17.92 8.19 -11.80
CA ASN A 64 18.96 8.60 -12.75
C ASN A 64 20.38 8.59 -12.15
N GLY A 65 20.56 8.14 -10.90
CA GLY A 65 21.88 7.87 -10.32
C GLY A 65 22.63 9.06 -9.71
N SER A 66 22.08 10.28 -9.76
CA SER A 66 22.85 11.51 -9.50
C SER A 66 22.69 12.14 -8.11
N GLY A 67 21.80 11.65 -7.23
CA GLY A 67 21.47 12.38 -6.00
C GLY A 67 20.78 11.58 -4.90
N SER A 68 19.89 12.21 -4.15
CA SER A 68 19.12 11.52 -3.10
C SER A 68 17.96 10.73 -3.72
N LYS A 69 17.77 9.48 -3.29
CA LYS A 69 16.59 8.66 -3.64
C LYS A 69 15.27 9.21 -3.07
N GLY A 70 15.35 10.14 -2.12
CA GLY A 70 14.20 10.88 -1.61
C GLY A 70 13.78 12.06 -2.49
N ASP A 71 14.61 12.45 -3.45
CA ASP A 71 14.38 13.63 -4.27
C ASP A 71 13.94 13.23 -5.68
N TRP A 72 12.69 13.60 -6.02
CA TRP A 72 12.07 13.34 -7.30
C TRP A 72 12.75 14.03 -8.48
N SER A 73 13.59 15.04 -8.25
CA SER A 73 14.42 15.64 -9.31
C SER A 73 15.41 14.63 -9.93
N ASN A 74 15.74 13.57 -9.19
CA ASN A 74 16.63 12.50 -9.64
C ASN A 74 15.89 11.35 -10.34
N TYR A 75 14.60 11.52 -10.66
CA TYR A 75 13.79 10.51 -11.31
C TYR A 75 13.27 10.99 -12.67
N SER A 76 13.25 10.10 -13.64
CA SER A 76 12.61 10.31 -14.94
C SER A 76 11.46 9.32 -15.14
N VAL A 77 10.47 9.69 -15.94
CA VAL A 77 9.36 8.79 -16.25
C VAL A 77 9.80 7.79 -17.32
N THR A 78 9.51 6.51 -17.10
CA THR A 78 9.81 5.44 -18.05
C THR A 78 8.76 5.36 -19.16
N ASP A 79 8.98 4.48 -20.13
CA ASP A 79 7.96 4.15 -21.14
C ASP A 79 6.69 3.56 -20.52
N LYS A 80 6.81 2.78 -19.43
CA LYS A 80 5.64 2.24 -18.71
C LYS A 80 4.80 3.37 -18.10
N GLY A 81 5.45 4.37 -17.49
CA GLY A 81 4.77 5.57 -16.97
C GLY A 81 4.10 6.39 -18.06
N ARG A 82 4.81 6.64 -19.17
CA ARG A 82 4.27 7.36 -20.34
C ARG A 82 3.09 6.64 -20.98
N ALA A 83 3.15 5.32 -21.12
CA ALA A 83 2.06 4.49 -21.63
C ALA A 83 0.81 4.54 -20.73
N ALA A 84 0.98 4.83 -19.43
CA ALA A 84 -0.11 5.08 -18.50
C ALA A 84 -0.63 6.54 -18.54
N GLY A 85 -0.12 7.38 -19.46
CA GLY A 85 -0.54 8.78 -19.61
C GLY A 85 0.13 9.75 -18.64
N VAL A 86 1.18 9.34 -17.93
CA VAL A 86 1.93 10.18 -16.99
C VAL A 86 3.28 10.53 -17.61
N ASN A 87 3.61 11.83 -17.73
CA ASN A 87 4.89 12.29 -18.28
C ASN A 87 5.75 13.03 -17.24
N SER A 88 5.21 13.28 -16.05
CA SER A 88 5.92 13.97 -14.97
C SER A 88 5.35 13.62 -13.59
N LEU A 89 6.04 14.00 -12.52
CA LEU A 89 5.50 13.95 -11.16
C LEU A 89 4.22 14.79 -11.01
N ASN A 90 4.13 15.91 -11.74
CA ASN A 90 2.92 16.73 -11.71
C ASN A 90 1.74 15.99 -12.35
N ASP A 91 1.95 15.30 -13.47
CA ASP A 91 0.90 14.47 -14.08
C ASP A 91 0.46 13.38 -13.11
N LEU A 92 1.41 12.72 -12.43
CA LEU A 92 1.10 11.70 -11.41
C LEU A 92 0.21 12.25 -10.30
N ARG A 93 0.42 13.51 -9.86
CA ARG A 93 -0.28 14.13 -8.73
C ARG A 93 -1.61 14.79 -9.09
N PHE A 94 -1.74 15.32 -10.30
CA PHE A 94 -2.81 16.28 -10.62
C PHE A 94 -3.65 15.90 -11.84
N SER A 95 -3.29 14.86 -12.61
CA SER A 95 -4.07 14.43 -13.77
C SER A 95 -4.97 13.24 -13.47
N ALA A 96 -6.01 13.04 -14.29
CA ALA A 96 -6.86 11.85 -14.23
C ALA A 96 -6.08 10.55 -14.55
N ALA A 97 -5.12 10.63 -15.47
CA ALA A 97 -4.20 9.53 -15.77
C ALA A 97 -3.33 9.19 -14.54
N GLY A 98 -2.84 10.21 -13.84
CA GLY A 98 -2.11 10.07 -12.59
C GLY A 98 -2.93 9.40 -11.49
N ALA A 99 -4.19 9.83 -11.29
CA ALA A 99 -5.08 9.21 -10.31
C ALA A 99 -5.32 7.71 -10.62
N SER A 100 -5.63 7.40 -11.89
CA SER A 100 -5.81 6.01 -12.35
C SER A 100 -4.54 5.17 -12.18
N LEU A 101 -3.37 5.77 -12.42
CA LEU A 101 -2.08 5.11 -12.23
C LEU A 101 -1.78 4.83 -10.75
N GLN A 102 -2.12 5.76 -9.85
CA GLN A 102 -1.97 5.54 -8.40
C GLN A 102 -2.83 4.38 -7.90
N ASP A 103 -4.10 4.29 -8.32
CA ASP A 103 -4.98 3.17 -7.96
C ASP A 103 -4.41 1.84 -8.47
N ARG A 104 -3.99 1.79 -9.74
CA ARG A 104 -3.36 0.59 -10.31
C ARG A 104 -2.07 0.19 -9.58
N ALA A 105 -1.18 1.15 -9.34
CA ALA A 105 0.11 0.92 -8.69
C ALA A 105 -0.05 0.39 -7.25
N ASN A 106 -1.11 0.79 -6.54
CA ASN A 106 -1.43 0.24 -5.23
C ASN A 106 -1.74 -1.27 -5.28
N LEU A 107 -2.54 -1.69 -6.27
CA LEU A 107 -2.86 -3.11 -6.47
C LEU A 107 -1.62 -3.89 -6.94
N GLU A 108 -0.84 -3.32 -7.87
CA GLU A 108 0.40 -3.94 -8.35
C GLU A 108 1.40 -4.14 -7.19
N LEU A 109 1.55 -3.14 -6.33
CA LEU A 109 2.38 -3.23 -5.12
C LEU A 109 1.87 -4.30 -4.14
N ALA A 110 0.56 -4.39 -3.93
CA ALA A 110 -0.03 -5.42 -3.08
C ALA A 110 0.25 -6.83 -3.63
N SER A 111 0.09 -7.03 -4.93
CA SER A 111 0.41 -8.29 -5.61
C SER A 111 1.90 -8.66 -5.48
N GLN A 112 2.80 -7.70 -5.74
CA GLN A 112 4.24 -7.90 -5.57
C GLN A 112 4.61 -8.24 -4.12
N ASN A 113 4.06 -7.50 -3.16
CA ASN A 113 4.28 -7.76 -1.74
C ASN A 113 3.85 -9.19 -1.36
N TRP A 114 2.66 -9.62 -1.79
CA TRP A 114 2.17 -10.98 -1.52
C TRP A 114 3.09 -12.04 -2.11
N ALA A 115 3.53 -11.87 -3.35
CA ALA A 115 4.44 -12.79 -4.03
C ALA A 115 5.81 -12.87 -3.33
N SER A 116 6.29 -11.76 -2.76
CA SER A 116 7.54 -11.67 -2.01
C SER A 116 7.44 -12.14 -0.55
N MET A 117 6.25 -12.39 -0.02
CA MET A 117 6.09 -12.96 1.33
C MET A 117 6.54 -14.42 1.38
N SER A 118 7.28 -14.77 2.42
CA SER A 118 7.68 -16.15 2.68
C SER A 118 6.45 -17.06 2.88
N SER A 119 6.63 -18.36 2.68
CA SER A 119 5.60 -19.35 3.01
C SER A 119 5.21 -19.31 4.48
N SER A 120 6.17 -19.07 5.38
CA SER A 120 5.92 -18.90 6.82
C SER A 120 5.02 -17.69 7.09
N THR A 121 5.29 -16.55 6.47
CA THR A 121 4.48 -15.33 6.59
C THR A 121 3.05 -15.56 6.08
N ARG A 122 2.89 -16.12 4.88
CA ARG A 122 1.57 -16.40 4.31
C ARG A 122 0.81 -17.48 5.09
N GLY A 123 1.52 -18.44 5.68
CA GLY A 123 0.96 -19.50 6.51
C GLY A 123 0.36 -19.02 7.84
N LEU A 124 0.56 -17.74 8.21
CA LEU A 124 -0.08 -17.14 9.38
C LEU A 124 -1.57 -16.84 9.18
N VAL A 125 -2.06 -16.78 7.93
CA VAL A 125 -3.48 -16.45 7.67
C VAL A 125 -4.41 -17.41 8.41
N GLY A 126 -5.37 -16.85 9.15
CA GLY A 126 -6.30 -17.57 10.01
C GLY A 126 -5.81 -17.78 11.45
N GLN A 127 -4.52 -17.56 11.73
CA GLN A 127 -3.98 -17.66 13.09
C GLN A 127 -4.24 -16.36 13.88
N THR A 128 -4.20 -16.45 15.21
CA THR A 128 -4.27 -15.28 16.09
C THR A 128 -2.93 -15.05 16.74
N ILE A 129 -2.34 -13.88 16.49
CA ILE A 129 -1.04 -13.46 17.02
C ILE A 129 -1.25 -12.21 17.86
N ASN A 130 -0.82 -12.22 19.13
CA ASN A 130 -0.96 -11.09 20.05
C ASN A 130 -2.38 -10.49 20.10
N GLY A 131 -3.40 -11.36 20.05
CA GLY A 131 -4.81 -10.96 20.07
C GLY A 131 -5.39 -10.45 18.73
N VAL A 132 -4.61 -10.46 17.65
CA VAL A 132 -5.06 -10.09 16.30
C VAL A 132 -5.15 -11.33 15.42
N THR A 133 -6.32 -11.57 14.85
CA THR A 133 -6.49 -12.56 13.78
C THR A 133 -5.78 -12.06 12.53
N VAL A 134 -4.84 -12.84 12.03
CA VAL A 134 -4.07 -12.55 10.82
C VAL A 134 -4.94 -12.89 9.61
N THR A 135 -5.14 -11.90 8.74
CA THR A 135 -5.81 -12.02 7.46
C THR A 135 -4.83 -11.73 6.32
N GLN A 136 -5.19 -12.11 5.10
CA GLN A 136 -4.41 -11.75 3.91
C GLN A 136 -4.27 -10.22 3.81
N GLU A 137 -5.36 -9.49 4.03
CA GLU A 137 -5.44 -8.04 3.98
C GLU A 137 -4.64 -7.40 5.12
N GLY A 138 -4.63 -8.02 6.30
CA GLY A 138 -3.76 -7.63 7.41
C GLY A 138 -2.28 -7.69 7.01
N LEU A 139 -1.84 -8.80 6.40
CA LEU A 139 -0.47 -8.95 5.92
C LEU A 139 -0.14 -7.96 4.79
N LEU A 140 -1.06 -7.75 3.84
CA LEU A 140 -0.89 -6.77 2.76
C LEU A 140 -0.80 -5.35 3.33
N SER A 141 -1.66 -4.99 4.28
CA SER A 141 -1.66 -3.71 4.99
C SER A 141 -0.35 -3.49 5.75
N ALA A 142 0.16 -4.51 6.43
CA ALA A 142 1.47 -4.44 7.10
C ALA A 142 2.62 -4.33 6.11
N SER A 143 2.60 -5.10 5.02
CA SER A 143 3.65 -5.02 3.97
C SER A 143 3.60 -3.74 3.15
N HIS A 144 2.46 -3.05 3.06
CA HIS A 144 2.43 -1.69 2.51
C HIS A 144 3.25 -0.74 3.38
N PHE A 145 3.12 -0.88 4.70
CA PHE A 145 3.87 -0.09 5.67
C PHE A 145 5.34 -0.53 5.80
N LEU A 146 5.65 -1.82 5.78
CA LEU A 146 7.01 -2.36 6.02
C LEU A 146 7.79 -2.70 4.74
N GLY A 147 7.12 -2.89 3.62
CA GLY A 147 7.63 -3.77 2.57
C GLY A 147 7.60 -5.25 2.98
N ALA A 148 7.51 -6.15 2.00
CA ALA A 148 7.44 -7.59 2.25
C ALA A 148 8.71 -8.17 2.90
N GLY A 149 9.90 -7.64 2.60
CA GLY A 149 11.17 -8.09 3.19
C GLY A 149 11.20 -7.90 4.71
N ALA A 150 10.98 -6.66 5.18
CA ALA A 150 10.96 -6.37 6.61
C ALA A 150 9.79 -7.05 7.33
N LEU A 151 8.65 -7.26 6.65
CA LEU A 151 7.57 -8.10 7.20
C LEU A 151 8.03 -9.56 7.42
N ASN A 152 8.75 -10.14 6.46
CA ASN A 152 9.29 -11.49 6.60
C ASN A 152 10.30 -11.56 7.75
N ASP A 153 11.18 -10.57 7.88
CA ASP A 153 12.18 -10.52 8.96
C ASP A 153 11.52 -10.40 10.34
N TRP A 154 10.50 -9.55 10.46
CA TRP A 154 9.71 -9.40 11.69
C TRP A 154 8.91 -10.66 12.04
N VAL A 155 8.38 -11.38 11.05
CA VAL A 155 7.74 -12.68 11.28
C VAL A 155 8.77 -13.72 11.71
N ALA A 156 9.91 -13.80 11.03
CA ALA A 156 10.99 -14.75 11.31
C ALA A 156 11.62 -14.54 12.70
N SER A 157 11.60 -13.31 13.22
CA SER A 157 12.04 -12.99 14.58
C SER A 157 11.03 -13.40 15.67
N GLY A 158 9.86 -13.94 15.30
CA GLY A 158 8.79 -14.22 16.24
C GLY A 158 8.01 -12.97 16.66
N PHE A 159 7.86 -12.00 15.74
CA PHE A 159 7.19 -10.72 15.94
C PHE A 159 7.92 -9.79 16.91
N ASP A 160 9.25 -9.91 17.01
CA ASP A 160 10.08 -8.98 17.76
C ASP A 160 10.30 -7.70 16.93
N PRO A 161 9.74 -6.54 17.35
CA PRO A 161 9.89 -5.28 16.61
C PRO A 161 11.34 -4.77 16.55
N SER A 162 12.24 -5.23 17.42
CA SER A 162 13.65 -4.84 17.39
C SER A 162 14.44 -5.44 16.22
N ALA A 163 13.87 -6.44 15.53
CA ALA A 163 14.38 -6.96 14.27
C ALA A 163 14.19 -5.96 13.10
N LEU A 164 13.30 -4.98 13.25
CA LEU A 164 13.10 -3.92 12.27
C LEU A 164 14.18 -2.84 12.44
N PRO A 165 14.69 -2.24 11.35
CA PRO A 165 15.66 -1.14 11.43
C PRO A 165 15.15 0.04 12.27
N ALA A 166 16.04 0.66 13.07
CA ALA A 166 15.70 1.84 13.87
C ALA A 166 15.21 3.04 13.02
N SER A 167 15.51 3.05 11.71
CA SER A 167 14.99 4.04 10.76
C SER A 167 13.46 4.04 10.66
N TYR A 168 12.79 2.93 10.96
CA TYR A 168 11.33 2.88 11.05
C TYR A 168 10.77 3.78 12.15
N LEU A 169 11.49 3.86 13.28
CA LEU A 169 11.09 4.71 14.39
C LEU A 169 11.22 6.18 14.00
N THR A 170 12.41 6.57 13.53
CA THR A 170 12.70 7.98 13.22
C THR A 170 11.89 8.51 12.04
N ALA A 171 11.72 7.71 10.98
CA ALA A 171 11.00 8.15 9.79
C ALA A 171 9.49 8.32 9.99
N ASN A 172 8.92 7.65 11.00
CA ASN A 172 7.49 7.67 11.30
C ASN A 172 7.17 8.33 12.65
N GLY A 173 8.17 8.86 13.36
CA GLY A 173 7.98 9.56 14.63
C GLY A 173 7.52 8.64 15.77
N PHE A 174 7.91 7.35 15.74
CA PHE A 174 7.68 6.46 16.88
C PHE A 174 8.76 6.67 17.94
N SER A 175 8.33 6.70 19.19
CA SER A 175 9.19 6.86 20.37
C SER A 175 9.85 5.56 20.82
N SER A 176 9.34 4.40 20.39
CA SER A 176 9.85 3.09 20.80
C SER A 176 9.41 1.96 19.85
N TYR A 177 10.12 0.82 19.91
CA TYR A 177 9.71 -0.40 19.21
C TYR A 177 8.38 -0.97 19.70
N ALA A 178 8.01 -0.77 20.97
CA ALA A 178 6.70 -1.15 21.48
C ALA A 178 5.58 -0.34 20.80
N GLU A 179 5.83 0.94 20.53
CA GLU A 179 4.90 1.79 19.79
C GLU A 179 4.77 1.35 18.32
N LEU A 180 5.90 1.05 17.67
CA LEU A 180 5.93 0.50 16.31
C LEU A 180 5.16 -0.84 16.23
N GLN A 181 5.40 -1.75 17.17
CA GLN A 181 4.69 -3.03 17.28
C GLN A 181 3.18 -2.81 17.36
N ASN A 182 2.74 -1.96 18.30
CA ASN A 182 1.34 -1.64 18.48
C ASN A 182 0.72 -1.04 17.22
N TYR A 183 1.47 -0.21 16.49
CA TYR A 183 1.03 0.36 15.23
C TYR A 183 0.83 -0.71 14.15
N ILE A 184 1.82 -1.59 13.95
CA ILE A 184 1.74 -2.70 12.98
C ILE A 184 0.54 -3.60 13.32
N MET A 185 0.39 -4.02 14.58
CA MET A 185 -0.72 -4.89 15.01
C MET A 185 -2.08 -4.22 14.80
N LYS A 186 -2.23 -2.93 15.13
CA LYS A 186 -3.47 -2.18 14.90
C LYS A 186 -3.78 -2.06 13.42
N ARG A 187 -2.77 -1.84 12.58
CA ARG A 187 -2.89 -1.72 11.13
C ARG A 187 -3.28 -3.05 10.46
N MET A 188 -2.81 -4.17 10.99
CA MET A 188 -3.26 -5.50 10.58
C MET A 188 -4.71 -5.74 11.00
N ALA A 189 -5.04 -5.44 12.27
CA ALA A 189 -6.39 -5.63 12.81
C ALA A 189 -7.44 -4.78 12.08
N SER A 190 -7.13 -3.52 11.72
CA SER A 190 -8.06 -2.65 11.01
C SER A 190 -8.33 -3.08 9.57
N ALA A 191 -7.46 -3.92 8.98
CA ALA A 191 -7.66 -4.50 7.67
C ALA A 191 -8.57 -5.76 7.69
N ASN A 192 -8.97 -6.23 8.88
CA ASN A 192 -9.85 -7.40 8.97
C ASN A 192 -11.24 -7.08 8.42
N GLY A 193 -11.73 -7.95 7.52
CA GLY A 193 -13.01 -7.75 6.84
C GLY A 193 -12.93 -6.88 5.58
N GLN A 194 -11.74 -6.40 5.21
CA GLN A 194 -11.49 -5.80 3.90
C GLN A 194 -11.37 -6.90 2.85
N THR A 195 -11.63 -6.57 1.58
CA THR A 195 -11.47 -7.53 0.47
C THR A 195 -10.43 -7.03 -0.53
N TYR A 196 -9.46 -7.90 -0.86
CA TYR A 196 -8.55 -7.70 -1.98
C TYR A 196 -8.78 -8.78 -3.04
N ALA A 197 -9.47 -8.43 -4.14
CA ALA A 197 -9.78 -9.36 -5.23
C ALA A 197 -8.59 -9.62 -6.19
N GLY A 198 -7.50 -8.85 -6.06
CA GLY A 198 -6.38 -8.86 -7.00
C GLY A 198 -5.44 -10.08 -6.93
N LEU A 199 -5.71 -11.07 -6.05
CA LEU A 199 -4.95 -12.33 -5.99
C LEU A 199 -5.69 -13.52 -6.59
N ASP A 200 -6.95 -13.37 -6.99
CA ASP A 200 -7.73 -14.45 -7.63
C ASP A 200 -7.33 -14.59 -9.12
N GLY A 201 -6.10 -15.05 -9.34
CA GLY A 201 -5.73 -15.87 -10.50
C GLY A 201 -5.57 -15.21 -11.88
N SER A 202 -5.66 -13.89 -12.06
CA SER A 202 -5.56 -13.30 -13.42
C SER A 202 -4.36 -12.39 -13.70
N ASP A 203 -3.41 -12.20 -12.79
CA ASP A 203 -2.22 -11.38 -13.05
C ASP A 203 -0.91 -12.14 -12.79
N THR A 204 -0.66 -13.14 -13.63
CA THR A 204 0.66 -13.75 -13.79
C THR A 204 1.56 -12.80 -14.59
N GLY A 205 1.87 -11.65 -14.00
CA GLY A 205 2.90 -10.72 -14.47
C GLY A 205 4.28 -11.18 -13.99
N GLY A 206 4.78 -12.28 -14.55
CA GLY A 206 6.11 -12.79 -14.25
C GLY A 206 7.19 -11.79 -14.66
N ALA A 207 7.93 -11.29 -13.68
CA ALA A 207 9.31 -10.85 -13.85
C ALA A 207 10.17 -11.72 -12.95
N SER A 208 10.62 -12.85 -13.50
CA SER A 208 11.76 -13.59 -12.98
C SER A 208 13.02 -12.74 -13.15
N GLY A 209 13.74 -12.47 -12.07
CA GLY A 209 15.14 -12.07 -12.15
C GLY A 209 15.56 -10.97 -11.19
N GLU A 210 16.37 -11.39 -10.22
CA GLU A 210 17.33 -10.60 -9.43
C GLU A 210 16.81 -9.86 -8.17
N GLY A 211 17.20 -10.41 -7.00
CA GLY A 211 17.60 -9.61 -5.83
C GLY A 211 16.57 -8.71 -5.16
N MET A 212 15.27 -9.00 -5.23
CA MET A 212 14.21 -8.10 -4.72
C MET A 212 14.19 -7.89 -3.19
N TYR A 213 14.94 -8.70 -2.43
CA TYR A 213 15.13 -8.51 -0.98
C TYR A 213 15.90 -7.23 -0.64
N ASP A 214 16.77 -6.75 -1.52
CA ASP A 214 17.66 -5.61 -1.23
C ASP A 214 17.05 -4.25 -1.64
N ALA A 215 15.93 -4.25 -2.38
CA ALA A 215 15.26 -3.01 -2.75
C ALA A 215 14.37 -2.45 -1.62
N THR A 216 14.06 -3.27 -0.60
CA THR A 216 13.33 -2.86 0.63
C THR A 216 14.24 -2.78 1.86
N SER A 217 15.52 -3.16 1.76
CA SER A 217 16.47 -3.23 2.88
C SER A 217 16.66 -1.88 3.61
N ASN A 218 16.21 -0.78 2.99
CA ASN A 218 16.23 0.58 3.54
C ASN A 218 14.89 1.33 3.39
N PHE A 219 13.78 0.61 3.12
CA PHE A 219 12.46 1.23 3.16
C PHE A 219 12.17 1.58 4.62
N PRO A 220 11.94 2.85 4.98
CA PRO A 220 11.83 3.24 6.38
C PRO A 220 10.40 3.09 6.92
N GLY A 221 9.51 2.50 6.14
CA GLY A 221 8.07 2.46 6.36
C GLY A 221 7.37 3.81 6.33
N LEU A 222 6.07 3.79 6.03
CA LEU A 222 5.27 5.00 5.82
C LEU A 222 3.88 4.84 6.40
N GLY A 223 3.50 5.70 7.34
CA GLY A 223 2.13 5.76 7.86
C GLY A 223 1.72 7.13 8.35
N THR A 224 0.43 7.27 8.70
CA THR A 224 -0.26 8.52 9.12
C THR A 224 0.37 9.32 10.26
N LYS A 225 1.36 8.79 11.00
CA LYS A 225 2.10 9.61 11.98
C LYS A 225 3.00 10.67 11.34
N ARG A 226 3.31 10.54 10.05
CA ARG A 226 4.05 11.57 9.32
C ARG A 226 3.17 12.80 9.12
N PRO A 227 3.64 14.02 9.42
CA PRO A 227 2.90 15.22 9.05
C PRO A 227 2.77 15.29 7.52
N VAL A 228 1.56 15.27 6.99
CA VAL A 228 1.30 15.63 5.58
C VAL A 228 1.45 17.14 5.48
N LEU A 229 2.60 17.62 4.99
CA LEU A 229 2.93 19.05 4.99
C LEU A 229 2.24 19.84 3.89
N ILE A 230 1.86 19.19 2.78
CA ILE A 230 1.22 19.88 1.66
C ILE A 230 -0.03 19.12 1.24
N ARG A 231 -1.18 19.59 1.73
CA ARG A 231 -2.49 19.34 1.11
C ARG A 231 -2.78 20.49 0.16
N GLU A 232 -2.23 20.42 -1.03
CA GLU A 232 -2.60 21.35 -2.10
C GLU A 232 -4.03 21.02 -2.56
N VAL A 233 -4.95 21.94 -2.28
CA VAL A 233 -6.27 21.94 -2.88
C VAL A 233 -6.06 22.15 -4.39
N PRO A 234 -6.42 21.18 -5.25
CA PRO A 234 -6.17 21.31 -6.68
C PRO A 234 -6.89 22.54 -7.25
N PRO A 235 -6.29 23.30 -8.19
CA PRO A 235 -7.09 24.17 -9.04
C PRO A 235 -7.97 23.28 -9.93
N PHE A 236 -9.24 23.12 -9.56
CA PHE A 236 -10.30 22.42 -10.30
C PHE A 236 -10.01 20.95 -10.68
N GLN A 237 -10.64 20.01 -9.97
CA GLN A 237 -10.81 18.61 -10.42
C GLN A 237 -12.04 18.43 -11.31
N GLY A 238 -12.25 19.37 -12.24
CA GLY A 238 -13.30 19.27 -13.25
C GLY A 238 -12.65 19.44 -14.61
N GLU A 239 -12.82 18.45 -15.50
CA GLU A 239 -12.57 18.67 -16.92
C GLU A 239 -13.31 19.93 -17.35
N ARG A 240 -12.63 20.83 -18.06
CA ARG A 240 -13.28 21.96 -18.73
C ARG A 240 -14.21 21.41 -19.82
N GLN A 241 -15.45 21.08 -19.46
CA GLN A 241 -16.52 21.06 -20.43
C GLN A 241 -16.87 22.52 -20.74
N THR A 242 -16.42 22.97 -21.92
CA THR A 242 -17.00 24.04 -22.75
C THR A 242 -17.56 25.28 -22.04
N LEU A 243 -16.85 26.40 -22.16
CA LEU A 243 -17.47 27.74 -22.23
C LEU A 243 -17.52 28.16 -23.70
#